data_AF-A0A9K3D7W9-F1
#
_entry.id   AF-A0A9K3D7W9-F1
#
_cell.length_a   1.000
_cell.length_b   1.000
_cell.length_c   1.000
_cell.angle_alpha   90.00
_cell.angle_beta   90.00
_cell.angle_gamma   90.00
#
_symmetry.space_group_name_H-M   'P 1'
#
loop_
_entity.id
_entity.type
_entity.pdbx_description
1 polymer ?
#
loop_
_entity_poly.entity_id
_entity_poly.type
_entity_poly.pdbx_seq_one_letter_code
_entity_poly.pdbx_strand_id
1 'polypeptide(L)'
;MLQAAFSPMFAVPSIPSLARAFSEVKPNIRPSKGLQIAEPLLNEISGDSRVGVYVAEAEKAVVEAMGTTGLDGLTRSNIGIPSVSEPDVMRHYVRLSTRNFSIDHGMYPLGSCTMKYNPRINESVARLPGFADVHPMQPTETVQGCLQVLHDLQQAFLEITGMDSVTLTPAAGSHGEHAGLMAIRAALVANGRADHNVCLMPESAHGTNPASAIMAGFKTHTLRCNRDGSVNMDDLKHALETLNVGCMMLTNPNTVGMFETDICEMTKLIHEAGGYFYMDGANLNAIMGQSKP
;
A
#
# COMPACT_ATOMS: atom_id res chain seq x y z
N MET A 1 27.33 -75.61 -6.69
CA MET A 1 25.93 -75.80 -7.12
C MET A 1 25.30 -74.42 -7.20
N LEU A 2 24.94 -73.81 -8.32
CA LEU A 2 24.94 -74.19 -9.73
C LEU A 2 25.78 -73.20 -10.53
N GLN A 3 26.51 -73.77 -11.48
CA GLN A 3 27.15 -73.14 -12.62
C GLN A 3 26.31 -73.52 -13.86
N ALA A 4 26.46 -72.78 -14.95
CA ALA A 4 25.85 -72.97 -16.29
C ALA A 4 24.42 -72.42 -16.44
N ALA A 5 24.04 -71.77 -17.54
CA ALA A 5 24.60 -71.71 -18.88
C ALA A 5 24.24 -70.36 -19.53
N PHE A 6 25.04 -69.91 -20.50
CA PHE A 6 24.62 -69.40 -21.82
C PHE A 6 25.68 -68.45 -22.41
N SER A 7 26.32 -68.93 -23.46
CA SER A 7 26.96 -68.19 -24.55
C SER A 7 27.05 -69.18 -25.73
N PRO A 8 27.26 -68.80 -27.00
CA PRO A 8 27.19 -67.47 -27.64
C PRO A 8 26.32 -67.50 -28.92
N MET A 9 25.72 -66.38 -29.34
CA MET A 9 25.52 -66.06 -30.76
C MET A 9 24.90 -64.68 -30.92
N PHE A 10 25.67 -63.75 -31.47
CA PHE A 10 25.34 -62.84 -32.56
C PHE A 10 26.28 -61.62 -32.47
N ALA A 11 27.09 -61.47 -33.50
CA ALA A 11 28.08 -60.42 -33.64
C ALA A 11 27.42 -59.03 -33.64
N VAL A 12 28.09 -58.11 -32.96
CA VAL A 12 27.77 -56.68 -32.89
C VAL A 12 28.03 -56.03 -34.25
N PRO A 13 27.05 -55.34 -34.88
CA PRO A 13 27.36 -54.27 -35.80
C PRO A 13 27.74 -53.03 -34.98
N SER A 14 28.98 -52.57 -35.12
CA SER A 14 29.43 -51.29 -34.56
C SER A 14 28.70 -50.15 -35.25
N ILE A 15 27.72 -49.54 -34.58
CA ILE A 15 27.08 -48.30 -35.00
C ILE A 15 27.84 -47.13 -34.35
N PRO A 16 28.64 -46.33 -35.09
CA PRO A 16 29.44 -45.24 -34.52
C PRO A 16 28.64 -43.98 -34.15
N SER A 17 27.31 -44.04 -34.02
CA SER A 17 26.46 -42.84 -33.87
C SER A 17 25.85 -42.63 -32.48
N LEU A 18 25.90 -43.62 -31.57
CA LEU A 18 25.36 -43.45 -30.21
C LEU A 18 26.38 -42.90 -29.19
N ALA A 19 27.68 -43.08 -29.42
CA ALA A 19 28.72 -42.48 -28.58
C ALA A 19 28.85 -40.95 -28.74
N ARG A 20 28.36 -40.40 -29.86
CA ARG A 20 28.30 -38.95 -30.11
C ARG A 20 27.07 -38.27 -29.48
N ALA A 21 25.98 -39.02 -29.27
CA ALA A 21 24.74 -38.49 -28.72
C ALA A 21 24.81 -38.23 -27.19
N PHE A 22 25.76 -38.84 -26.49
CA PHE A 22 25.99 -38.59 -25.06
C PHE A 22 27.15 -37.64 -24.76
N SER A 23 27.99 -37.27 -25.75
CA SER A 23 29.05 -36.28 -25.57
C SER A 23 28.58 -34.83 -25.73
N GLU A 24 27.38 -34.61 -26.30
CA GLU A 24 26.81 -33.27 -26.53
C GLU A 24 25.61 -32.92 -25.64
N VAL A 25 25.23 -33.80 -24.71
CA VAL A 25 24.35 -33.40 -23.61
C VAL A 25 25.22 -32.68 -22.59
N LYS A 26 25.32 -31.34 -22.71
CA LYS A 26 25.76 -30.54 -21.57
C LYS A 26 24.91 -30.97 -20.37
N PRO A 27 25.50 -31.48 -19.28
CA PRO A 27 24.72 -31.77 -18.10
C PRO A 27 24.15 -30.44 -17.65
N ASN A 28 22.86 -30.22 -17.87
CA ASN A 28 22.12 -29.13 -17.24
C ASN A 28 21.87 -29.45 -15.75
N ILE A 29 22.77 -30.23 -15.14
CA ILE A 29 22.89 -30.37 -13.71
C ILE A 29 23.58 -29.09 -13.27
N ARG A 30 22.76 -28.06 -12.99
CA ARG A 30 23.23 -26.97 -12.15
C ARG A 30 23.81 -27.65 -10.90
N PRO A 31 25.09 -27.43 -10.53
CA PRO A 31 25.61 -27.94 -9.28
C PRO A 31 24.61 -27.51 -8.20
N SER A 32 24.28 -28.40 -7.27
CA SER A 32 23.43 -28.04 -6.13
C SER A 32 24.16 -26.90 -5.42
N LYS A 33 23.78 -25.66 -5.75
CA LYS A 33 24.25 -24.47 -5.08
C LYS A 33 23.62 -24.57 -3.71
N GLY A 34 24.37 -25.07 -2.74
CA GLY A 34 24.02 -24.96 -1.33
C GLY A 34 23.57 -23.53 -1.09
N LEU A 35 22.43 -23.39 -0.38
CA LEU A 35 21.74 -22.14 -0.05
C LEU A 35 21.85 -21.06 -1.16
N GLN A 36 20.91 -21.00 -2.11
CA GLN A 36 20.85 -19.86 -3.04
C GLN A 36 20.54 -18.56 -2.28
N ILE A 37 21.59 -17.82 -1.89
CA ILE A 37 21.49 -16.55 -1.15
C ILE A 37 20.98 -15.41 -2.04
N ALA A 38 21.21 -15.46 -3.36
CA ALA A 38 20.77 -14.44 -4.31
C ALA A 38 19.64 -14.97 -5.21
N GLU A 39 18.53 -14.21 -5.28
CA GLU A 39 17.43 -14.45 -6.21
C GLU A 39 17.68 -13.59 -7.43
N PRO A 40 17.80 -14.16 -8.64
CA PRO A 40 18.00 -13.38 -9.86
C PRO A 40 16.77 -12.52 -10.14
N LEU A 41 16.97 -11.37 -10.77
CA LEU A 41 15.87 -10.56 -11.31
C LEU A 41 15.12 -11.34 -12.39
N LEU A 42 13.84 -11.04 -12.58
CA LEU A 42 13.04 -11.67 -13.64
C LEU A 42 13.69 -11.51 -15.03
N ASN A 43 14.32 -10.37 -15.29
CA ASN A 43 15.04 -10.11 -16.55
C ASN A 43 16.26 -11.03 -16.74
N GLU A 44 16.90 -11.50 -15.66
CA GLU A 44 18.07 -12.39 -15.72
C GLU A 44 17.69 -13.86 -15.97
N ILE A 45 16.43 -14.22 -15.72
CA ILE A 45 15.86 -15.56 -15.99
C ILE A 45 14.87 -15.59 -17.16
N SER A 46 14.68 -14.42 -17.80
CA SER A 46 13.89 -14.26 -19.01
C SER A 46 14.49 -15.07 -20.16
N GLY A 47 13.65 -15.60 -21.04
CA GLY A 47 14.10 -16.25 -22.27
C GLY A 47 13.12 -15.96 -23.40
N ASP A 48 13.66 -15.69 -24.59
CA ASP A 48 12.94 -15.10 -25.75
C ASP A 48 11.69 -15.85 -26.22
N SER A 49 11.50 -17.12 -25.82
CA SER A 49 10.38 -17.97 -26.21
C SER A 49 9.51 -18.47 -25.05
N ARG A 50 9.73 -17.97 -23.82
CA ARG A 50 9.02 -18.46 -22.64
C ARG A 50 7.73 -17.70 -22.41
N VAL A 51 6.61 -18.39 -22.49
CA VAL A 51 5.29 -17.82 -22.19
C VAL A 51 4.86 -18.28 -20.80
N GLY A 52 4.41 -17.34 -19.97
CA GLY A 52 3.88 -17.61 -18.63
C GLY A 52 2.47 -18.18 -18.71
N VAL A 53 1.53 -17.30 -19.04
CA VAL A 53 0.13 -17.62 -19.28
C VAL A 53 -0.20 -17.22 -20.71
N TYR A 54 -0.85 -18.11 -21.45
CA TYR A 54 -1.35 -17.82 -22.79
C TYR A 54 -2.87 -17.66 -22.74
N VAL A 55 -3.35 -16.45 -23.04
CA VAL A 55 -4.79 -16.13 -23.07
C VAL A 55 -5.27 -16.12 -24.53
N ALA A 56 -5.26 -17.30 -25.16
CA ALA A 56 -5.46 -17.51 -26.60
C ALA A 56 -6.74 -16.86 -27.15
N GLU A 57 -7.85 -17.00 -26.42
CA GLU A 57 -9.17 -16.58 -26.87
C GLU A 57 -9.33 -15.05 -26.85
N ALA A 58 -8.70 -14.39 -25.88
CA ALA A 58 -8.72 -12.93 -25.77
C ALA A 58 -7.92 -12.26 -26.90
N GLU A 59 -6.77 -12.83 -27.28
CA GLU A 59 -5.94 -12.31 -28.37
C GLU A 59 -6.71 -12.34 -29.70
N LYS A 60 -7.36 -13.48 -29.99
CA LYS A 60 -8.15 -13.63 -31.22
C LYS A 60 -9.35 -12.70 -31.25
N ALA A 61 -10.10 -12.61 -30.15
CA ALA A 61 -11.25 -11.71 -30.05
C ALA A 61 -10.85 -10.22 -30.16
N VAL A 62 -9.72 -9.81 -29.58
CA VAL A 62 -9.22 -8.43 -29.68
C VAL A 62 -8.77 -8.10 -31.10
N VAL A 63 -8.04 -9.01 -31.75
CA VAL A 63 -7.59 -8.84 -33.14
C VAL A 63 -8.78 -8.86 -34.11
N GLU A 64 -9.77 -9.72 -33.90
CA GLU A 64 -11.00 -9.76 -34.71
C GLU A 64 -11.86 -8.50 -34.50
N ALA A 65 -11.97 -7.99 -33.27
CA ALA A 65 -12.77 -6.80 -32.96
C ALA A 65 -12.10 -5.47 -33.34
N MET A 66 -10.78 -5.38 -33.24
CA MET A 66 -10.03 -4.13 -33.46
C MET A 66 -9.21 -4.10 -34.74
N GLY A 67 -9.06 -5.21 -35.48
CA GLY A 67 -8.16 -5.33 -36.63
C GLY A 67 -6.68 -5.38 -36.20
N THR A 68 -5.79 -4.67 -36.91
CA THR A 68 -4.55 -4.20 -36.27
C THR A 68 -4.97 -3.23 -35.17
N THR A 69 -4.37 -3.31 -33.99
CA THR A 69 -4.80 -2.66 -32.72
C THR A 69 -5.17 -1.16 -32.74
N GLY A 70 -5.19 -0.45 -33.87
CA GLY A 70 -5.37 0.99 -33.98
C GLY A 70 -4.16 1.77 -33.49
N LEU A 71 -3.07 1.07 -33.16
CA LEU A 71 -1.84 1.58 -32.57
C LEU A 71 -0.75 1.82 -33.63
N ASP A 72 -1.12 2.09 -34.89
CA ASP A 72 -0.14 2.27 -35.97
C ASP A 72 0.85 3.39 -35.62
N GLY A 73 2.13 3.04 -35.46
CA GLY A 73 3.20 3.95 -35.03
C GLY A 73 3.32 4.17 -33.51
N LEU A 74 2.43 3.59 -32.70
CA LEU A 74 2.44 3.65 -31.22
C LEU A 74 2.89 2.34 -30.56
N THR A 75 3.22 1.32 -31.34
CA THR A 75 3.76 0.05 -30.84
C THR A 75 5.29 0.10 -30.72
N ARG A 76 5.82 -0.63 -29.73
CA ARG A 76 7.27 -0.85 -29.56
C ARG A 76 7.57 -2.28 -29.94
N SER A 77 8.69 -2.51 -30.63
CA SER A 77 9.17 -3.87 -30.96
C SER A 77 9.56 -4.67 -29.71
N ASN A 78 9.93 -3.99 -28.62
CA ASN A 78 10.18 -4.58 -27.31
C ASN A 78 9.85 -3.55 -26.22
N ILE A 79 9.14 -3.98 -25.18
CA ILE A 79 8.76 -3.16 -24.01
C ILE A 79 9.63 -3.45 -22.77
N GLY A 80 10.60 -4.36 -22.88
CA GLY A 80 11.52 -4.72 -21.80
C GLY A 80 10.88 -5.54 -20.68
N ILE A 81 9.73 -6.16 -20.94
CA ILE A 81 9.05 -7.04 -19.98
C ILE A 81 9.67 -8.45 -20.07
N PRO A 82 9.98 -9.09 -18.93
CA PRO A 82 10.57 -10.43 -18.92
C PRO A 82 9.59 -11.49 -19.43
N SER A 83 10.11 -12.41 -20.24
CA SER A 83 9.40 -13.57 -20.79
C SER A 83 9.78 -14.80 -19.98
N VAL A 84 8.92 -15.22 -19.06
CA VAL A 84 9.20 -16.26 -18.07
C VAL A 84 8.01 -17.22 -17.98
N SER A 85 8.28 -18.52 -17.80
CA SER A 85 7.23 -19.54 -17.64
C SER A 85 6.50 -19.38 -16.30
N GLU A 86 5.23 -19.77 -16.22
CA GLU A 86 4.45 -19.69 -14.98
C GLU A 86 5.12 -20.41 -13.79
N PRO A 87 5.68 -21.64 -13.94
CA PRO A 87 6.42 -22.27 -12.86
C PRO A 87 7.63 -21.48 -12.38
N ASP A 88 8.34 -20.80 -13.29
CA ASP A 88 9.52 -20.00 -12.92
C ASP A 88 9.10 -18.71 -12.21
N VAL A 89 8.00 -18.07 -12.62
CA VAL A 89 7.39 -16.93 -11.92
C VAL A 89 6.96 -17.32 -10.51
N MET A 90 6.24 -18.43 -10.37
CA MET A 90 5.81 -18.95 -9.06
C MET A 90 7.00 -19.20 -8.14
N ARG A 91 8.02 -19.91 -8.63
CA ARG A 91 9.24 -20.17 -7.85
C ARG A 91 9.97 -18.89 -7.46
N HIS A 92 10.01 -17.90 -8.34
CA HIS A 92 10.65 -16.61 -8.08
C HIS A 92 9.97 -15.89 -6.92
N TYR A 93 8.66 -15.68 -6.99
CA TYR A 93 7.93 -14.96 -5.94
C TYR A 93 7.86 -15.74 -4.62
N VAL A 94 7.78 -17.07 -4.63
CA VAL A 94 7.89 -17.89 -3.41
C VAL A 94 9.26 -17.73 -2.77
N ARG A 95 10.36 -17.75 -3.52
CA ARG A 95 11.70 -17.51 -2.95
C ARG A 95 11.83 -16.08 -2.41
N LEU A 96 11.31 -15.07 -3.10
CA LEU A 96 11.29 -13.70 -2.61
C LEU A 96 10.48 -13.57 -1.31
N SER A 97 9.32 -14.23 -1.19
CA SER A 97 8.51 -14.14 0.02
C SER A 97 9.22 -14.72 1.24
N THR A 98 10.02 -15.78 1.08
CA THR A 98 10.83 -16.34 2.19
C THR A 98 11.98 -15.44 2.65
N ARG A 99 12.29 -14.37 1.90
CA ARG A 99 13.34 -13.40 2.23
C ARG A 99 12.79 -12.14 2.88
N ASN A 100 11.47 -11.98 2.95
CA ASN A 100 10.83 -10.85 3.58
C ASN A 100 10.38 -11.22 5.00
N PHE A 101 10.79 -10.44 5.99
CA PHE A 101 10.20 -10.54 7.33
C PHE A 101 8.79 -9.94 7.28
N SER A 102 7.83 -10.59 7.94
CA SER A 102 6.44 -10.13 7.98
C SER A 102 5.83 -10.38 9.35
N ILE A 103 4.68 -9.77 9.62
CA ILE A 103 3.91 -9.99 10.85
C ILE A 103 3.51 -11.46 11.06
N ASP A 104 3.49 -12.25 9.99
CA ASP A 104 3.19 -13.68 10.03
C ASP A 104 4.38 -14.51 10.50
N HIS A 105 5.60 -13.98 10.35
CA HIS A 105 6.82 -14.63 10.82
C HIS A 105 7.10 -14.33 12.29
N GLY A 106 6.70 -13.16 12.80
CA GLY A 106 6.91 -12.78 14.18
C GLY A 106 6.48 -11.35 14.51
N MET A 107 6.74 -10.94 15.75
CA MET A 107 6.42 -9.59 16.21
C MET A 107 7.17 -8.54 15.40
N TYR A 108 6.44 -7.51 14.93
CA TYR A 108 6.97 -6.44 14.10
C TYR A 108 6.73 -5.08 14.78
N PRO A 109 7.55 -4.68 15.78
CA PRO A 109 7.25 -3.54 16.67
C PRO A 109 7.64 -2.18 16.06
N LEU A 110 6.99 -1.80 14.95
CA LEU A 110 7.15 -0.46 14.37
C LEU A 110 6.18 0.52 15.03
N GLY A 111 6.73 1.51 15.74
CA GLY A 111 5.97 2.64 16.25
C GLY A 111 5.25 3.39 15.13
N SER A 112 4.07 3.94 15.43
CA SER A 112 3.20 4.63 14.47
C SER A 112 2.62 3.78 13.32
N CYS A 113 2.96 2.48 13.20
CA CYS A 113 2.46 1.62 12.12
C CYS A 113 1.35 0.65 12.54
N THR A 114 1.14 0.43 13.85
CA THR A 114 0.12 -0.48 14.39
C THR A 114 0.12 -1.86 13.69
N MET A 115 1.27 -2.56 13.72
CA MET A 115 1.47 -3.86 13.07
C MET A 115 0.72 -5.00 13.78
N LYS A 116 -0.62 -4.93 13.77
CA LYS A 116 -1.53 -5.91 14.36
C LYS A 116 -1.72 -7.11 13.44
N TYR A 117 -2.28 -8.19 13.99
CA TYR A 117 -2.71 -9.32 13.18
C TYR A 117 -3.72 -8.89 12.10
N ASN A 118 -3.52 -9.37 10.88
CA ASN A 118 -4.47 -9.25 9.77
C ASN A 118 -5.27 -10.58 9.64
N PRO A 119 -6.53 -10.65 10.11
CA PRO A 119 -7.34 -11.87 10.04
C PRO A 119 -7.50 -12.39 8.60
N ARG A 120 -7.21 -13.68 8.40
CA ARG A 120 -7.30 -14.32 7.06
C ARG A 120 -8.71 -14.36 6.49
N ILE A 121 -9.71 -14.24 7.35
CA ILE A 121 -11.11 -14.08 6.92
C ILE A 121 -11.29 -12.80 6.10
N ASN A 122 -10.55 -11.72 6.39
CA ASN A 122 -10.66 -10.47 5.64
C ASN A 122 -10.24 -10.64 4.18
N GLU A 123 -9.18 -11.41 3.91
CA GLU A 123 -8.75 -11.76 2.55
C GLU A 123 -9.79 -12.60 1.80
N SER A 124 -10.50 -13.46 2.53
CA SER A 124 -11.56 -14.30 1.95
C SER A 124 -12.79 -13.47 1.61
N VAL A 125 -13.18 -12.55 2.50
CA VAL A 125 -14.32 -11.64 2.31
C VAL A 125 -14.04 -10.66 1.17
N ALA A 126 -12.83 -10.09 1.08
CA ALA A 126 -12.46 -9.17 0.00
C ALA A 126 -12.52 -9.81 -1.40
N ARG A 127 -12.38 -11.15 -1.50
CA ARG A 127 -12.44 -11.91 -2.75
C ARG A 127 -13.83 -12.39 -3.13
N LEU A 128 -14.87 -12.05 -2.37
CA LEU A 128 -16.23 -12.38 -2.76
C LEU A 128 -16.54 -11.75 -4.13
N PRO A 129 -17.16 -12.48 -5.08
CA PRO A 129 -17.44 -11.95 -6.43
C PRO A 129 -18.24 -10.64 -6.41
N GLY A 130 -19.13 -10.49 -5.43
CA GLY A 130 -19.90 -9.25 -5.22
C GLY A 130 -19.07 -8.04 -4.80
N PHE A 131 -17.77 -8.18 -4.54
CA PHE A 131 -16.81 -7.10 -4.28
C PHE A 131 -15.68 -7.07 -5.31
N ALA A 132 -15.07 -8.22 -5.61
CA ALA A 132 -13.87 -8.31 -6.45
C ALA A 132 -14.15 -8.01 -7.93
N ASP A 133 -15.35 -8.35 -8.42
CA ASP A 133 -15.70 -8.27 -9.84
C ASP A 133 -16.62 -7.07 -10.15
N VAL A 134 -16.72 -6.10 -9.23
CA VAL A 134 -17.57 -4.92 -9.38
C VAL A 134 -16.86 -3.83 -10.17
N HIS A 135 -17.51 -3.33 -11.22
CA HIS A 135 -17.04 -2.14 -11.92
C HIS A 135 -17.51 -0.88 -11.17
N PRO A 136 -16.63 0.10 -10.87
CA PRO A 136 -17.00 1.27 -10.06
C PRO A 136 -18.08 2.15 -10.70
N MET A 137 -18.25 2.09 -12.03
CA MET A 137 -19.28 2.83 -12.79
C MET A 137 -20.51 1.99 -13.18
N GLN A 138 -20.70 0.78 -12.62
CA GLN A 138 -21.91 0.01 -12.92
C GLN A 138 -23.16 0.64 -12.25
N PRO A 139 -24.38 0.40 -12.76
CA PRO A 139 -25.59 1.00 -12.22
C PRO A 139 -25.74 0.74 -10.71
N THR A 140 -26.16 1.75 -9.95
CA THR A 140 -26.14 1.68 -8.48
C THR A 140 -27.08 0.60 -7.94
N GLU A 141 -28.15 0.29 -8.66
CA GLU A 141 -29.08 -0.80 -8.37
C GLU A 141 -28.41 -2.19 -8.34
N THR A 142 -27.26 -2.37 -9.01
CA THR A 142 -26.54 -3.66 -9.04
C THR A 142 -25.45 -3.79 -7.97
N VAL A 143 -25.20 -2.74 -7.17
CA VAL A 143 -24.12 -2.69 -6.14
C VAL A 143 -24.62 -2.37 -4.74
N GLN A 144 -25.92 -2.57 -4.46
CA GLN A 144 -26.49 -2.22 -3.16
C GLN A 144 -25.77 -2.87 -1.97
N GLY A 145 -25.25 -4.10 -2.13
CA GLY A 145 -24.43 -4.76 -1.10
C GLY A 145 -23.14 -4.00 -0.78
N CYS A 146 -22.43 -3.48 -1.79
CA CYS A 146 -21.23 -2.66 -1.59
C CYS A 146 -21.58 -1.34 -0.89
N LEU A 147 -22.66 -0.69 -1.32
CA LEU A 147 -23.11 0.58 -0.73
C LEU A 147 -23.52 0.41 0.73
N GLN A 148 -24.17 -0.71 1.09
CA GLN A 148 -24.50 -1.03 2.48
C GLN A 148 -23.23 -1.17 3.33
N VAL A 149 -22.21 -1.88 2.85
CA VAL A 149 -20.93 -2.02 3.57
C VAL A 149 -20.24 -0.68 3.79
N LEU A 150 -20.22 0.18 2.77
CA LEU A 150 -19.66 1.53 2.89
C LEU A 150 -20.43 2.37 3.91
N HIS A 151 -21.75 2.34 3.84
CA HIS A 151 -22.61 3.04 4.80
C HIS A 151 -22.38 2.57 6.23
N ASP A 152 -22.37 1.26 6.48
CA ASP A 152 -22.20 0.71 7.82
C ASP A 152 -20.80 1.01 8.38
N LEU A 153 -19.79 1.01 7.52
CA LEU A 153 -18.44 1.43 7.88
C LEU A 153 -18.39 2.92 8.26
N GLN A 154 -19.09 3.78 7.51
CA GLN A 154 -19.22 5.19 7.88
C GLN A 154 -19.90 5.34 9.24
N GLN A 155 -21.02 4.64 9.50
CA GLN A 155 -21.70 4.68 10.79
C GLN A 155 -20.78 4.23 11.95
N ALA A 156 -20.01 3.17 11.74
CA ALA A 156 -19.03 2.73 12.72
C ALA A 156 -17.96 3.79 13.00
N PHE A 157 -17.44 4.47 11.97
CA PHE A 157 -16.49 5.56 12.17
C PHE A 157 -17.11 6.78 12.85
N LEU A 158 -18.35 7.14 12.54
CA LEU A 158 -19.06 8.22 13.23
C LEU A 158 -19.17 7.93 14.72
N GLU A 159 -19.54 6.69 15.08
CA GLU A 159 -19.62 6.30 16.48
C GLU A 159 -18.25 6.32 17.17
N ILE A 160 -17.21 5.78 16.54
CA ILE A 160 -15.84 5.72 17.08
C ILE A 160 -15.25 7.11 17.26
N THR A 161 -15.47 8.01 16.29
CA THR A 161 -14.79 9.30 16.22
C THR A 161 -15.60 10.45 16.82
N GLY A 162 -16.92 10.34 16.89
CA GLY A 162 -17.80 11.44 17.30
C GLY A 162 -17.96 12.55 16.25
N MET A 163 -17.52 12.31 15.01
CA MET A 163 -17.68 13.24 13.89
C MET A 163 -19.12 13.23 13.36
N ASP A 164 -19.51 14.31 12.68
CA ASP A 164 -20.84 14.43 12.06
C ASP A 164 -20.95 13.73 10.70
N SER A 165 -19.82 13.55 9.99
CA SER A 165 -19.77 12.93 8.68
C SER A 165 -18.40 12.32 8.39
N VAL A 166 -18.38 11.29 7.53
CA VAL A 166 -17.17 10.56 7.13
C VAL A 166 -17.17 10.35 5.62
N THR A 167 -16.02 10.56 4.99
CA THR A 167 -15.76 10.15 3.61
C THR A 167 -14.82 8.95 3.56
N LEU A 168 -15.07 8.02 2.64
CA LEU A 168 -14.25 6.83 2.40
C LEU A 168 -13.42 6.93 1.12
N THR A 169 -13.40 8.10 0.47
CA THR A 169 -12.66 8.33 -0.78
C THR A 169 -11.14 8.38 -0.62
N PRO A 170 -10.57 8.98 0.46
CA PRO A 170 -9.11 9.03 0.61
C PRO A 170 -8.49 7.64 0.74
N ALA A 171 -7.54 7.33 -0.13
CA ALA A 171 -6.93 6.00 -0.22
C ALA A 171 -5.80 5.72 0.79
N ALA A 172 -5.38 6.73 1.57
CA ALA A 172 -4.31 6.63 2.56
C ALA A 172 -4.42 7.76 3.61
N GLY A 173 -3.72 7.64 4.73
CA GLY A 173 -3.71 8.64 5.80
C GLY A 173 -3.32 10.05 5.32
N SER A 174 -2.21 10.17 4.59
CA SER A 174 -1.77 11.46 4.01
C SER A 174 -2.75 12.03 2.96
N HIS A 175 -3.48 11.17 2.25
CA HIS A 175 -4.55 11.62 1.36
C HIS A 175 -5.74 12.16 2.18
N GLY A 176 -6.04 11.54 3.33
CA GLY A 176 -7.01 12.03 4.30
C GLY A 176 -6.62 13.39 4.88
N GLU A 177 -5.35 13.55 5.28
CA GLU A 177 -4.80 14.85 5.72
C GLU A 177 -5.02 15.93 4.65
N HIS A 178 -4.64 15.64 3.41
CA HIS A 178 -4.81 16.59 2.31
C HIS A 178 -6.29 16.95 2.09
N ALA A 179 -7.18 15.95 2.06
CA ALA A 179 -8.61 16.17 1.87
C ALA A 179 -9.23 16.99 3.03
N GLY A 180 -8.85 16.70 4.27
CA GLY A 180 -9.30 17.44 5.45
C GLY A 180 -8.83 18.90 5.44
N LEU A 181 -7.56 19.13 5.09
CA LEU A 181 -7.01 20.49 4.97
C LEU A 181 -7.64 21.27 3.81
N MET A 182 -7.95 20.61 2.68
CA MET A 182 -8.73 21.22 1.61
C MET A 182 -10.13 21.63 2.08
N ALA A 183 -10.81 20.79 2.87
CA ALA A 183 -12.11 21.09 3.45
C ALA A 183 -12.03 22.29 4.41
N ILE A 184 -11.04 22.32 5.29
CA ILE A 184 -10.75 23.45 6.19
C ILE A 184 -10.52 24.73 5.38
N ARG A 185 -9.69 24.68 4.34
CA ARG A 185 -9.42 25.85 3.49
C ARG A 185 -10.67 26.35 2.79
N ALA A 186 -11.51 25.45 2.26
CA ALA A 186 -12.77 25.82 1.65
C ALA A 186 -13.70 26.51 2.66
N ALA A 187 -13.76 26.00 3.91
CA ALA A 187 -14.54 26.59 4.98
C ALA A 187 -14.01 27.98 5.40
N LEU A 188 -12.70 28.17 5.51
CA LEU A 188 -12.08 29.46 5.79
C LEU A 188 -12.41 30.49 4.69
N VAL A 189 -12.31 30.11 3.41
CA VAL A 189 -12.66 30.98 2.28
C VAL A 189 -14.15 31.35 2.31
N ALA A 190 -15.03 30.38 2.54
CA ALA A 190 -16.47 30.61 2.63
C ALA A 190 -16.85 31.58 3.77
N ASN A 191 -16.09 31.57 4.87
CA ASN A 191 -16.25 32.48 6.00
C ASN A 191 -15.51 33.81 5.85
N GLY A 192 -14.97 34.13 4.66
CA GLY A 192 -14.26 35.39 4.41
C GLY A 192 -12.87 35.49 5.05
N ARG A 193 -12.27 34.36 5.44
CA ARG A 193 -10.97 34.26 6.12
C ARG A 193 -9.89 33.61 5.25
N ALA A 194 -9.87 33.94 3.97
CA ALA A 194 -8.91 33.37 3.01
C ALA A 194 -7.44 33.68 3.33
N ASP A 195 -7.19 34.74 4.12
CA ASP A 195 -5.88 35.17 4.61
C ASP A 195 -5.40 34.37 5.84
N HIS A 196 -6.26 33.54 6.45
CA HIS A 196 -5.93 32.64 7.56
C HIS A 196 -5.33 31.35 7.00
N ASN A 197 -4.10 31.47 6.51
CA ASN A 197 -3.42 30.42 5.75
C ASN A 197 -2.22 29.81 6.48
N VAL A 198 -2.08 30.01 7.79
CA VAL A 198 -1.06 29.35 8.60
C VAL A 198 -1.63 28.08 9.24
N CYS A 199 -0.95 26.95 9.03
CA CYS A 199 -1.20 25.68 9.70
C CYS A 199 -0.15 25.45 10.78
N LEU A 200 -0.58 25.39 12.04
CA LEU A 200 0.26 25.09 13.19
C LEU A 200 0.47 23.58 13.32
N MET A 201 1.65 23.16 13.73
CA MET A 201 1.95 21.75 14.06
C MET A 201 3.12 21.67 15.04
N PRO A 202 3.17 20.67 15.94
CA PRO A 202 4.32 20.49 16.82
C PRO A 202 5.57 20.04 16.05
N GLU A 203 6.75 20.26 16.64
CA GLU A 203 8.03 19.69 16.16
C GLU A 203 7.99 18.16 16.00
N SER A 204 7.12 17.50 16.76
CA SER A 204 6.96 16.05 16.78
C SER A 204 6.03 15.53 15.66
N ALA A 205 5.41 16.39 14.86
CA ALA A 205 4.46 15.98 13.83
C ALA A 205 5.06 14.98 12.82
N HIS A 206 4.23 14.06 12.33
CA HIS A 206 4.63 13.16 11.26
C HIS A 206 4.97 13.96 9.98
N GLY A 207 5.95 13.51 9.20
CA GLY A 207 6.44 14.24 8.02
C GLY A 207 5.41 14.44 6.91
N THR A 208 4.29 13.68 6.93
CA THR A 208 3.17 13.88 6.01
C THR A 208 2.40 15.17 6.33
N ASN A 209 2.27 15.55 7.60
CA ASN A 209 1.50 16.72 8.01
C ASN A 209 1.97 18.01 7.33
N PRO A 210 3.26 18.42 7.39
CA PRO A 210 3.71 19.60 6.68
C PRO A 210 3.58 19.47 5.16
N ALA A 211 3.83 18.29 4.60
CA ALA A 211 3.70 18.06 3.15
C ALA A 211 2.25 18.24 2.68
N SER A 212 1.29 17.64 3.39
CA SER A 212 -0.15 17.73 3.13
C SER A 212 -0.66 19.18 3.26
N ALA A 213 -0.20 19.90 4.29
CA ALA A 213 -0.56 21.31 4.50
C ALA A 213 -0.05 22.22 3.38
N ILE A 214 1.21 22.08 2.97
CA ILE A 214 1.78 22.82 1.84
C ILE A 214 1.02 22.50 0.56
N MET A 215 0.72 21.22 0.30
CA MET A 215 -0.04 20.79 -0.88
C MET A 215 -1.46 21.35 -0.88
N ALA A 216 -2.09 21.49 0.29
CA ALA A 216 -3.40 22.13 0.45
C ALA A 216 -3.35 23.67 0.34
N GLY A 217 -2.17 24.28 0.30
CA GLY A 217 -1.95 25.71 0.14
C GLY A 217 -1.82 26.51 1.43
N PHE A 218 -1.54 25.84 2.56
CA PHE A 218 -1.17 26.50 3.82
C PHE A 218 0.33 26.77 3.89
N LYS A 219 0.70 27.80 4.65
CA LYS A 219 2.04 27.98 5.21
C LYS A 219 2.13 27.18 6.51
N THR A 220 3.22 26.46 6.72
CA THR A 220 3.43 25.68 7.95
C THR A 220 4.19 26.50 8.98
N HIS A 221 3.76 26.43 10.24
CA HIS A 221 4.51 26.99 11.36
C HIS A 221 4.66 25.93 12.45
N THR A 222 5.90 25.72 12.88
CA THR A 222 6.25 24.69 13.87
C THR A 222 6.20 25.27 15.27
N LEU A 223 5.43 24.63 16.16
CA LEU A 223 5.36 24.95 17.57
C LEU A 223 6.40 24.14 18.34
N ARG A 224 7.06 24.78 19.31
CA ARG A 224 7.99 24.12 20.22
C ARG A 224 7.27 23.11 21.11
N CYS A 225 7.96 22.05 21.46
CA CYS A 225 7.50 21.09 22.47
C CYS A 225 8.19 21.32 23.83
N ASN A 226 7.50 20.97 24.90
CA ASN A 226 8.06 20.87 26.24
C ASN A 226 9.01 19.67 26.35
N ARG A 227 9.74 19.58 27.47
CA ARG A 227 10.73 18.51 27.70
C ARG A 227 10.12 17.10 27.72
N ASP A 228 8.85 16.98 28.09
CA ASP A 228 8.08 15.74 28.08
C ASP A 228 7.46 15.41 26.70
N GLY A 229 7.68 16.28 25.71
CA GLY A 229 7.20 16.11 24.34
C GLY A 229 5.83 16.71 24.06
N SER A 230 5.15 17.29 25.05
CA SER A 230 3.86 17.96 24.86
C SER A 230 4.00 19.28 24.11
N VAL A 231 2.92 19.81 23.55
CA VAL A 231 2.93 21.16 22.93
C VAL A 231 3.22 22.24 23.98
N ASN A 232 4.05 23.23 23.64
CA ASN A 232 4.26 24.40 24.48
C ASN A 232 3.11 25.41 24.33
N MET A 233 2.29 25.56 25.38
CA MET A 233 1.09 26.41 25.36
C MET A 233 1.39 27.91 25.23
N ASP A 234 2.54 28.40 25.71
CA ASP A 234 2.91 29.81 25.56
C ASP A 234 3.30 30.12 24.12
N ASP A 235 3.98 29.19 23.47
CA ASP A 235 4.33 29.26 22.04
C ASP A 235 3.08 29.25 21.15
N LEU A 236 2.10 28.39 21.47
CA LEU A 236 0.80 28.36 20.80
C LEU A 236 0.08 29.72 20.91
N LYS A 237 -0.02 30.29 22.12
CA LYS A 237 -0.67 31.59 22.34
C LYS A 237 0.04 32.70 21.56
N HIS A 238 1.38 32.72 21.60
CA HIS A 238 2.16 33.69 20.85
C HIS A 238 1.95 33.57 19.32
N ALA A 239 1.88 32.34 18.79
CA ALA A 239 1.60 32.10 17.38
C ALA A 239 0.19 32.59 17.00
N LEU A 240 -0.82 32.40 17.85
CA LEU A 240 -2.18 32.88 17.62
C LEU A 240 -2.29 34.42 17.64
N GLU A 241 -1.46 35.10 18.42
CA GLU A 241 -1.41 36.56 18.46
C GLU A 241 -0.69 37.18 17.25
N THR A 242 0.27 36.46 16.66
CA THR A 242 1.21 37.01 15.67
C THR A 242 0.95 36.54 14.24
N LEU A 243 0.22 35.44 14.06
CA LEU A 243 0.02 34.80 12.76
C LEU A 243 -1.48 34.68 12.43
N ASN A 244 -1.81 34.73 11.14
CA ASN A 244 -3.15 34.44 10.66
C ASN A 244 -3.38 32.92 10.61
N VAL A 245 -3.63 32.32 11.77
CA VAL A 245 -3.82 30.87 11.93
C VAL A 245 -5.15 30.43 11.33
N GLY A 246 -5.08 29.51 10.36
CA GLY A 246 -6.24 28.87 9.76
C GLY A 246 -6.56 27.51 10.37
N CYS A 247 -5.54 26.76 10.77
CA CYS A 247 -5.73 25.49 11.46
C CYS A 247 -4.52 25.04 12.27
N MET A 248 -4.73 23.99 13.07
CA MET A 248 -3.69 23.24 13.76
C MET A 248 -3.83 21.76 13.43
N MET A 249 -2.72 21.07 13.16
CA MET A 249 -2.65 19.61 13.04
C MET A 249 -1.98 19.03 14.28
N LEU A 250 -2.62 18.02 14.89
CA LEU A 250 -2.09 17.34 16.08
C LEU A 250 -2.43 15.85 16.06
N THR A 251 -1.51 15.02 16.52
CA THR A 251 -1.75 13.59 16.80
C THR A 251 -1.92 13.44 18.32
N ASN A 252 -2.95 12.73 18.81
CA ASN A 252 -3.11 12.45 20.24
C ASN A 252 -3.54 10.99 20.49
N PRO A 253 -2.75 10.15 21.18
CA PRO A 253 -1.41 10.42 21.71
C PRO A 253 -0.44 10.93 20.66
N ASN A 254 0.49 11.80 21.05
CA ASN A 254 1.49 12.37 20.16
C ASN A 254 2.50 11.32 19.70
N THR A 255 3.41 11.70 18.80
CA THR A 255 4.33 10.76 18.14
C THR A 255 5.40 10.18 19.07
N VAL A 256 5.58 10.74 20.28
CA VAL A 256 6.40 10.13 21.34
C VAL A 256 5.60 9.21 22.27
N GLY A 257 4.31 9.02 22.00
CA GLY A 257 3.42 8.12 22.75
C GLY A 257 2.78 8.73 23.99
N MET A 258 2.87 10.05 24.16
CA MET A 258 2.31 10.77 25.31
C MET A 258 0.95 11.39 24.96
N PHE A 259 0.04 11.45 25.93
CA PHE A 259 -1.22 12.15 25.77
C PHE A 259 -1.03 13.66 25.94
N GLU A 260 -1.61 14.44 25.02
CA GLU A 260 -1.67 15.90 25.13
C GLU A 260 -2.75 16.29 26.13
N THR A 261 -2.37 16.55 27.38
CA THR A 261 -3.32 16.84 28.47
C THR A 261 -4.08 18.15 28.29
N ASP A 262 -3.49 19.09 27.55
CA ASP A 262 -4.06 20.42 27.29
C ASP A 262 -4.87 20.47 25.98
N ILE A 263 -5.17 19.32 25.34
CA ILE A 263 -5.82 19.28 24.03
C ILE A 263 -7.14 20.06 23.99
N CYS A 264 -7.97 19.97 25.03
CA CYS A 264 -9.23 20.71 25.07
C CYS A 264 -9.01 22.23 25.09
N GLU A 265 -7.99 22.70 25.80
CA GLU A 265 -7.65 24.13 25.83
C GLU A 265 -7.02 24.57 24.50
N MET A 266 -6.17 23.74 23.89
CA MET A 266 -5.63 24.00 22.54
C MET A 266 -6.76 24.14 21.52
N THR A 267 -7.69 23.18 21.48
CA THR A 267 -8.84 23.22 20.56
C THR A 267 -9.70 24.46 20.79
N LYS A 268 -9.96 24.82 22.06
CA LYS A 268 -10.69 26.04 22.41
C LYS A 268 -9.99 27.29 21.89
N LEU A 269 -8.69 27.46 22.12
CA LEU A 269 -7.92 28.62 21.66
C LEU A 269 -7.90 28.73 20.13
N ILE A 270 -7.74 27.60 19.42
CA ILE A 270 -7.79 27.56 17.95
C ILE A 270 -9.17 28.00 17.45
N HIS A 271 -10.26 27.50 18.06
CA HIS A 271 -11.62 27.87 17.68
C HIS A 271 -11.97 29.32 18.03
N GLU A 272 -11.47 29.86 19.15
CA GLU A 272 -11.64 31.28 19.51
C GLU A 272 -10.90 32.21 18.53
N ALA A 273 -9.75 31.78 18.02
CA ALA A 273 -9.07 32.43 16.90
C ALA A 273 -9.76 32.16 15.54
N GLY A 274 -10.84 31.37 15.53
CA GLY A 274 -11.66 30.94 14.39
C GLY A 274 -10.93 30.07 13.36
N GLY A 275 -9.83 29.43 13.78
CA GLY A 275 -9.20 28.36 13.02
C GLY A 275 -9.90 27.02 13.25
N TYR A 276 -9.43 25.98 12.54
CA TYR A 276 -9.93 24.62 12.67
C TYR A 276 -8.89 23.69 13.28
N PHE A 277 -9.34 22.66 13.99
CA PHE A 277 -8.47 21.66 14.58
C PHE A 277 -8.53 20.35 13.78
N TYR A 278 -7.40 19.95 13.19
CA TYR A 278 -7.27 18.68 12.48
C TYR A 278 -6.55 17.67 13.38
N MET A 279 -7.25 16.60 13.76
CA MET A 279 -6.66 15.52 14.53
C MET A 279 -6.19 14.38 13.62
N ASP A 280 -4.89 14.12 13.64
CA ASP A 280 -4.29 12.98 12.95
C ASP A 280 -4.62 11.67 13.71
N GLY A 281 -5.37 10.81 13.02
CA GLY A 281 -5.89 9.56 13.56
C GLY A 281 -4.92 8.38 13.55
N ALA A 282 -3.64 8.55 13.17
CA ALA A 282 -2.67 7.44 13.11
C ALA A 282 -2.56 6.65 14.43
N ASN A 283 -2.74 7.32 15.57
CA ASN A 283 -2.68 6.75 16.91
C ASN A 283 -4.05 6.41 17.53
N LEU A 284 -5.12 6.36 16.73
CA LEU A 284 -6.49 6.05 17.20
C LEU A 284 -6.58 4.73 17.98
N ASN A 285 -5.70 3.76 17.68
CA ASN A 285 -5.66 2.47 18.36
C ASN A 285 -5.43 2.58 19.88
N ALA A 286 -4.86 3.70 20.38
CA ALA A 286 -4.65 3.93 21.81
C ALA A 286 -5.90 4.43 22.54
N ILE A 287 -6.87 5.01 21.83
CA ILE A 287 -8.03 5.70 22.44
C ILE A 287 -9.38 5.13 22.03
N MET A 288 -9.42 4.28 20.99
CA MET A 288 -10.65 3.68 20.49
C MET A 288 -11.43 2.98 21.62
N GLY A 289 -12.68 3.40 21.82
CA GLY A 289 -13.55 2.88 22.88
C GLY A 289 -13.27 3.42 24.29
N GLN A 290 -12.31 4.33 24.46
CA GLN A 290 -12.00 5.02 25.71
C GLN A 290 -12.37 6.50 25.66
N SER A 291 -12.07 7.16 24.54
CA SER A 291 -12.46 8.55 24.26
C SER A 291 -12.76 8.75 22.78
N LYS A 292 -13.43 9.85 22.45
CA LYS A 292 -13.67 10.27 21.06
C LYS A 292 -12.71 11.44 20.73
N PRO A 293 -11.94 11.33 19.63
CA PRO A 293 -11.01 12.36 19.16
C PRO A 293 -11.69 13.63 18.66
#